data_AF-A0AA39N6H8-F1
#
_entry.id   AF-A0AA39N6H8-F1
#
_cell.length_a   1.000
_cell.length_b   1.000
_cell.length_c   1.000
_cell.angle_alpha   90.00
_cell.angle_beta   90.00
_cell.angle_gamma   90.00
#
_symmetry.space_group_name_H-M   'P 1'
#
loop_
_entity.id
_entity.type
_entity.pdbx_description
1 polymer ?
#
loop_
_entity_poly.entity_id
_entity_poly.type
_entity_poly.pdbx_seq_one_letter_code
_entity_poly.pdbx_strand_id
1 'polypeptide(L)'
;MDSNVKLYLKPRPVHSKLGDRLWMLIRPDFMYGPFFPAWQPVPSDATEVHTVYSPALATALTKLYVEVLPKVRKCESDIPRIRTAMSANPFSAFNWEGFIIMAQCDDLLTDCWYQPVKLVFGDKAPPLPPRRRRSPKHAPKYWKLVEDAVFPIGRGRELVDVDTDLQRIVWTTIYMVLMGYR
;
A
#
# COMPACT_ATOMS: atom_id res chain seq x y z
N MET A 1 -16.49 -10.41 -8.23
CA MET A 1 -15.02 -10.35 -8.30
C MET A 1 -14.48 -11.39 -7.36
N ASP A 2 -13.54 -12.22 -7.80
CA ASP A 2 -12.87 -13.16 -6.88
C ASP A 2 -12.13 -12.37 -5.80
N SER A 3 -12.39 -12.69 -4.53
CA SER A 3 -11.68 -12.12 -3.37
C SER A 3 -10.27 -12.70 -3.20
N ASN A 4 -9.90 -13.64 -4.07
CA ASN A 4 -8.58 -14.26 -4.11
C ASN A 4 -7.60 -13.35 -4.84
N VAL A 5 -6.58 -12.90 -4.12
CA VAL A 5 -5.47 -12.14 -4.67
C VAL A 5 -4.30 -13.09 -4.86
N LYS A 6 -3.84 -13.24 -6.10
CA LYS A 6 -2.60 -13.96 -6.40
C LYS A 6 -1.41 -13.01 -6.28
N LEU A 7 -0.49 -13.35 -5.40
CA LEU A 7 0.75 -12.63 -5.13
C LEU A 7 1.90 -13.40 -5.76
N TYR A 8 2.68 -12.71 -6.56
CA TYR A 8 3.90 -13.24 -7.16
C TYR A 8 5.09 -12.52 -6.52
N LEU A 9 6.09 -13.27 -6.10
CA LEU A 9 7.30 -12.74 -5.49
C LEU A 9 8.52 -13.26 -6.23
N LYS A 10 9.58 -12.44 -6.25
CA LYS A 10 10.89 -12.87 -6.74
C LYS A 10 11.57 -13.82 -5.76
N PRO A 11 12.44 -14.72 -6.24
CA PRO A 11 13.25 -15.59 -5.40
C PRO A 11 14.01 -14.76 -4.37
N ARG A 12 13.87 -15.13 -3.11
CA ARG A 12 14.52 -14.42 -2.02
C ARG A 12 16.04 -14.61 -2.13
N PRO A 13 16.83 -13.58 -1.83
CA PRO A 13 18.27 -13.75 -1.74
C PRO A 13 18.61 -14.56 -0.47
N VAL A 14 19.82 -15.10 -0.40
CA VAL A 14 20.30 -15.76 0.82
C VAL A 14 20.65 -14.69 1.85
N HIS A 15 20.05 -14.77 3.05
CA HIS A 15 20.29 -13.79 4.11
C HIS A 15 21.24 -14.32 5.17
N SER A 16 22.34 -13.59 5.41
CA SER A 16 23.43 -14.04 6.29
C SER A 16 23.01 -14.40 7.72
N LYS A 17 22.00 -13.73 8.28
CA LYS A 17 21.52 -13.99 9.65
C LYS A 17 20.30 -14.90 9.76
N LEU A 18 19.51 -15.00 8.69
CA LEU A 18 18.25 -15.76 8.70
C LEU A 18 18.44 -17.13 8.05
N GLY A 19 19.52 -17.31 7.28
CA GLY A 19 19.81 -18.54 6.56
C GLY A 19 18.65 -18.88 5.63
N ASP A 20 18.17 -20.11 5.76
CA ASP A 20 17.10 -20.69 4.94
C ASP A 20 15.69 -20.42 5.48
N ARG A 21 15.55 -19.64 6.57
CA ARG A 21 14.24 -19.28 7.13
C ARG A 21 13.44 -18.45 6.12
N LEU A 22 12.12 -18.60 6.14
CA LEU A 22 11.27 -17.79 5.25
C LEU A 22 11.33 -16.33 5.70
N TRP A 23 11.88 -15.44 4.87
CA TRP A 23 12.00 -14.02 5.20
C TRP A 23 11.67 -13.09 4.03
N MET A 24 11.31 -11.84 4.32
CA MET A 24 11.14 -10.80 3.31
C MET A 24 11.67 -9.44 3.75
N LEU A 25 12.07 -8.65 2.76
CA LEU A 25 12.49 -7.27 2.89
C LEU A 25 11.77 -6.42 1.86
N ILE A 26 10.95 -5.48 2.34
CA ILE A 26 10.36 -4.43 1.51
C ILE A 26 11.34 -3.26 1.46
N ARG A 27 11.84 -2.92 0.29
CA ARG A 27 12.70 -1.74 0.09
C ARG A 27 11.95 -0.64 -0.67
N PRO A 28 12.30 0.64 -0.47
CA PRO A 28 11.78 1.74 -1.28
C PRO A 28 12.09 1.59 -2.78
N ASP A 29 13.28 1.07 -3.11
CA ASP A 29 13.61 0.53 -4.42
C ASP A 29 13.08 -0.91 -4.50
N PHE A 30 11.87 -1.07 -5.03
CA PHE A 30 11.08 -2.30 -5.03
C PHE A 30 11.77 -3.53 -5.67
N MET A 31 12.71 -4.15 -4.95
CA MET A 31 13.46 -5.33 -5.44
C MET A 31 12.71 -6.66 -5.22
N TYR A 32 11.81 -6.74 -4.22
CA TYR A 32 11.12 -7.98 -3.81
C TYR A 32 9.62 -7.76 -3.47
N GLY A 33 8.98 -6.77 -4.11
CA GLY A 33 7.57 -6.46 -3.87
C GLY A 33 6.61 -7.51 -4.41
N PRO A 34 5.35 -7.52 -3.94
CA PRO A 34 4.28 -8.34 -4.52
C PRO A 34 3.92 -7.85 -5.94
N PHE A 35 3.91 -8.78 -6.88
CA PHE A 35 3.37 -8.58 -8.23
C PHE A 35 1.98 -9.20 -8.35
N PHE A 36 1.10 -8.54 -9.09
CA PHE A 36 -0.30 -8.94 -9.20
C PHE A 36 -0.68 -9.11 -10.68
N PRO A 37 -0.90 -10.33 -11.16
CA PRO A 37 -1.13 -10.58 -12.59
C PRO A 37 -2.42 -9.94 -13.11
N ALA A 38 -3.39 -9.68 -12.24
CA ALA A 38 -4.67 -9.08 -12.62
C ALA A 38 -4.56 -7.58 -12.93
N TRP A 39 -3.52 -6.88 -12.45
CA TRP A 39 -3.40 -5.43 -12.56
C TRP A 39 -2.07 -4.93 -13.12
N GLN A 40 -1.01 -5.74 -13.06
CA GLN A 40 0.31 -5.36 -13.57
C GLN A 40 1.07 -6.56 -14.16
N PRO A 41 1.99 -6.31 -15.12
CA PRO A 41 2.86 -7.37 -15.63
C PRO A 41 3.67 -8.00 -14.50
N VAL A 42 3.72 -9.33 -14.49
CA VAL A 42 4.56 -10.09 -13.56
C VAL A 42 5.93 -10.32 -14.20
N PRO A 43 7.03 -9.98 -13.52
CA PRO A 43 8.38 -10.30 -14.00
C PRO A 43 8.57 -11.79 -14.25
N SER A 44 9.36 -12.15 -15.27
CA SER A 44 9.64 -13.55 -15.59
C SER A 44 10.45 -14.28 -14.53
N ASP A 45 11.16 -13.55 -13.68
CA ASP A 45 11.92 -14.07 -12.55
C ASP A 45 11.07 -14.24 -11.28
N ALA A 46 9.78 -13.89 -11.28
CA ALA A 46 8.91 -14.12 -10.13
C ALA A 46 8.44 -15.58 -10.08
N THR A 47 9.02 -16.38 -9.18
CA THR A 47 8.78 -17.83 -9.08
C THR A 47 7.90 -18.24 -7.92
N GLU A 48 7.81 -17.42 -6.85
CA GLU A 48 7.04 -17.74 -5.66
C GLU A 48 5.60 -17.22 -5.82
N VAL A 49 4.61 -18.11 -5.75
CA VAL A 49 3.19 -17.77 -5.94
C VAL A 49 2.41 -18.09 -4.68
N HIS A 50 1.72 -17.08 -4.15
CA HIS A 50 0.86 -17.21 -2.99
C HIS A 50 -0.56 -16.74 -3.34
N THR A 51 -1.57 -17.41 -2.79
CA THR A 51 -2.96 -16.99 -2.94
C THR A 51 -3.47 -16.55 -1.59
N VAL A 52 -3.94 -15.31 -1.52
CA VAL A 52 -4.46 -14.72 -0.29
C VAL A 52 -5.93 -14.42 -0.47
N TYR A 53 -6.76 -14.91 0.43
CA TYR A 53 -8.17 -14.54 0.49
C TYR A 53 -8.35 -13.30 1.35
N SER A 54 -8.62 -12.16 0.72
CA SER A 54 -8.86 -10.92 1.45
C SER A 54 -9.72 -9.97 0.61
N PRO A 55 -11.05 -9.94 0.85
CA PRO A 55 -11.96 -9.06 0.11
C PRO A 55 -11.55 -7.59 0.22
N ALA A 56 -11.14 -7.14 1.41
CA ALA A 56 -10.69 -5.77 1.65
C ALA A 56 -9.46 -5.43 0.79
N LEU A 57 -8.51 -6.36 0.68
CA LEU A 57 -7.32 -6.18 -0.14
C LEU A 57 -7.64 -6.17 -1.64
N ALA A 58 -8.50 -7.07 -2.10
CA ALA A 58 -8.95 -7.10 -3.50
C ALA A 58 -9.61 -5.77 -3.90
N THR A 59 -10.48 -5.22 -3.03
CA THR A 59 -11.10 -3.90 -3.24
C THR A 59 -10.06 -2.78 -3.28
N ALA A 60 -9.11 -2.76 -2.34
CA ALA A 60 -8.08 -1.72 -2.29
C ALA A 60 -7.15 -1.77 -3.51
N LEU A 61 -6.73 -2.96 -3.96
CA LEU A 61 -5.93 -3.14 -5.18
C LEU A 61 -6.69 -2.70 -6.42
N THR A 62 -7.97 -3.05 -6.51
CA THR A 62 -8.83 -2.60 -7.61
C THR A 62 -8.92 -1.07 -7.64
N LYS A 63 -9.21 -0.44 -6.49
CA LYS A 63 -9.26 1.02 -6.38
C LYS A 63 -7.92 1.67 -6.72
N LEU A 64 -6.80 1.11 -6.24
CA LEU A 64 -5.46 1.61 -6.54
C LEU A 64 -5.16 1.58 -8.04
N TYR A 65 -5.27 0.41 -8.67
CA TYR A 65 -4.81 0.22 -10.06
C TYR A 65 -5.81 0.71 -11.11
N VAL A 66 -7.11 0.64 -10.84
CA VAL A 66 -8.15 1.01 -11.82
C VAL A 66 -8.56 2.48 -11.66
N GLU A 67 -8.63 3.00 -10.44
CA GLU A 67 -9.14 4.36 -10.21
C GLU A 67 -8.06 5.38 -9.92
N VAL A 68 -7.10 5.07 -9.04
CA VAL A 68 -6.17 6.06 -8.50
C VAL A 68 -4.93 6.24 -9.37
N LEU A 69 -4.19 5.17 -9.64
CA LEU A 69 -2.93 5.23 -10.40
C LEU A 69 -3.10 5.86 -11.80
N PRO A 70 -4.14 5.53 -12.60
CA PRO A 70 -4.33 6.17 -13.89
C PRO A 70 -4.53 7.69 -13.78
N LYS A 71 -5.28 8.14 -12.76
CA LYS A 71 -5.52 9.57 -12.53
C LYS A 71 -4.27 10.30 -12.04
N VAL A 72 -3.53 9.68 -11.12
CA VAL A 72 -2.24 10.24 -10.63
C VAL A 72 -1.28 10.42 -11.80
N ARG A 73 -1.08 9.39 -12.63
CA ARG A 73 -0.20 9.46 -13.80
C ARG A 73 -0.64 10.50 -14.82
N LYS A 74 -1.96 10.62 -15.06
CA LYS A 74 -2.52 11.68 -15.92
C LYS A 74 -2.17 13.06 -15.36
N CYS A 75 -2.42 13.29 -14.06
CA CYS A 75 -2.06 14.53 -13.41
C CYS A 75 -0.56 14.84 -13.53
N GLU A 76 0.32 13.86 -13.30
CA GLU A 76 1.77 14.02 -13.47
C GLU A 76 2.15 14.47 -14.89
N SER A 77 1.58 13.84 -15.91
CA SER A 77 1.81 14.23 -17.31
C SER A 77 1.26 15.63 -17.63
N ASP A 78 0.19 16.04 -16.96
CA ASP A 78 -0.45 17.34 -17.14
C ASP A 78 0.20 18.46 -16.29
N ILE A 79 1.11 18.16 -15.34
CA ILE A 79 1.77 19.15 -14.45
C ILE A 79 2.28 20.39 -15.21
N PRO A 80 3.00 20.26 -16.36
CA PRO A 80 3.48 21.43 -17.10
C PRO A 80 2.33 22.30 -17.61
N ARG A 81 1.24 21.69 -18.08
CA ARG A 81 0.06 22.38 -18.60
C ARG A 81 -0.74 23.03 -17.47
N ILE A 82 -0.89 22.34 -16.34
CA ILE A 82 -1.54 22.83 -15.13
C ILE A 82 -0.78 24.04 -14.57
N ARG A 83 0.56 24.00 -14.52
CA ARG A 83 1.38 25.13 -14.06
C ARG A 83 1.16 26.38 -14.90
N THR A 84 1.08 26.23 -16.21
CA THR A 84 0.79 27.32 -17.16
C THR A 84 -0.66 27.81 -17.07
N ALA A 85 -1.62 26.93 -16.76
CA ALA A 85 -3.02 27.33 -16.57
C ALA A 85 -3.26 28.03 -15.23
N MET A 86 -2.58 27.60 -14.16
CA MET A 86 -2.69 28.20 -12.82
C MET A 86 -2.11 29.62 -12.77
N SER A 87 -1.05 29.91 -13.54
CA SER A 87 -0.54 31.29 -13.65
C SER A 87 -1.53 32.22 -14.36
N ALA A 88 -2.46 31.68 -15.15
CA ALA A 88 -3.50 32.45 -15.84
C ALA A 88 -4.83 32.52 -15.05
N ASN A 89 -5.22 31.46 -14.33
CA ASN A 89 -6.41 31.47 -13.47
C ASN A 89 -6.29 30.46 -12.29
N PRO A 90 -6.27 30.93 -11.04
CA PRO A 90 -6.09 30.08 -9.86
C PRO A 90 -7.31 29.22 -9.49
N PHE A 91 -8.47 29.35 -10.14
CA PHE A 91 -9.70 28.57 -9.84
C PHE A 91 -10.08 27.55 -10.94
N SER A 92 -9.14 27.16 -11.79
CA SER A 92 -9.41 26.23 -12.90
C SER A 92 -9.92 24.85 -12.42
N ALA A 93 -10.72 24.18 -13.25
CA ALA A 93 -11.29 22.84 -12.97
C ALA A 93 -10.24 21.76 -12.61
N PHE A 94 -8.99 21.96 -12.99
CA PHE A 94 -7.86 21.09 -12.64
C PHE A 94 -7.61 21.00 -11.13
N ASN A 95 -7.95 22.04 -10.36
CA ASN A 95 -7.84 21.98 -8.90
C ASN A 95 -8.81 20.94 -8.31
N TRP A 96 -10.04 20.86 -8.83
CA TRP A 96 -11.06 19.94 -8.31
C TRP A 96 -10.73 18.47 -8.58
N GLU A 97 -10.18 18.14 -9.77
CA GLU A 97 -9.70 16.79 -10.06
C GLU A 97 -8.57 16.37 -9.11
N GLY A 98 -7.60 17.25 -8.87
CA GLY A 98 -6.50 17.01 -7.91
C GLY A 98 -7.00 16.76 -6.48
N PHE A 99 -7.98 17.54 -6.01
CA PHE A 99 -8.60 17.33 -4.69
C PHE A 99 -9.31 15.97 -4.58
N ILE A 100 -10.02 15.54 -5.62
CA ILE A 100 -10.69 14.22 -5.63
C ILE A 100 -9.66 13.09 -5.54
N ILE A 101 -8.57 13.19 -6.31
CA ILE A 101 -7.49 12.19 -6.28
C ILE A 101 -6.85 12.13 -4.88
N MET A 102 -6.55 13.29 -4.28
CA MET A 102 -6.00 13.33 -2.91
C MET A 102 -6.95 12.72 -1.88
N ALA A 103 -8.26 12.93 -2.01
CA ALA A 103 -9.25 12.31 -1.14
C ALA A 103 -9.26 10.77 -1.30
N GLN A 104 -9.23 10.26 -2.54
CA GLN A 104 -9.16 8.82 -2.81
C GLN A 104 -7.86 8.20 -2.26
N CYS A 105 -6.73 8.90 -2.37
CA CYS A 105 -5.46 8.49 -1.76
C CYS A 105 -5.52 8.49 -0.23
N ASP A 106 -6.15 9.48 0.40
CA ASP A 106 -6.28 9.57 1.87
C ASP A 106 -7.11 8.41 2.45
N ASP A 107 -8.18 8.02 1.74
CA ASP A 107 -8.98 6.84 2.09
C ASP A 107 -8.15 5.56 2.00
N LEU A 108 -7.40 5.36 0.90
CA LEU A 108 -6.55 4.19 0.75
C LEU A 108 -5.40 4.15 1.77
N LEU A 109 -4.78 5.30 2.06
CA LEU A 109 -3.76 5.41 3.11
C LEU A 109 -4.33 5.01 4.47
N THR A 110 -5.57 5.41 4.75
CA THR A 110 -6.27 5.01 5.96
C THR A 110 -6.46 3.49 6.03
N ASP A 111 -6.87 2.85 4.93
CA ASP A 111 -7.00 1.40 4.86
C ASP A 111 -5.65 0.69 5.06
N CYS A 112 -4.57 1.23 4.50
CA CYS A 112 -3.22 0.69 4.65
C CYS A 112 -2.74 0.69 6.11
N TRP A 113 -3.21 1.59 6.96
CA TRP A 113 -2.88 1.58 8.39
C TRP A 113 -3.82 0.68 9.19
N TYR A 114 -5.11 0.67 8.83
CA TYR A 114 -6.12 0.02 9.66
C TYR A 114 -6.24 -1.49 9.43
N GLN A 115 -6.12 -1.94 8.18
CA GLN A 115 -6.27 -3.35 7.85
C GLN A 115 -5.15 -4.22 8.46
N PRO A 116 -3.86 -3.80 8.47
CA PRO A 116 -2.84 -4.52 9.23
C PRO A 116 -3.13 -4.63 10.73
N VAL A 117 -3.66 -3.57 11.35
CA VAL A 117 -4.04 -3.59 12.78
C VAL A 117 -5.15 -4.62 13.01
N LYS A 118 -6.15 -4.69 12.14
CA LYS A 118 -7.19 -5.73 12.21
C LYS A 118 -6.63 -7.14 12.04
N LEU A 119 -5.69 -7.32 11.11
CA LEU A 119 -5.08 -8.63 10.85
C LEU A 119 -4.29 -9.12 12.06
N VAL A 120 -3.49 -8.24 12.69
CA VAL A 120 -2.62 -8.62 13.81
C VAL A 120 -3.39 -8.75 15.13
N PHE A 121 -4.37 -7.88 15.37
CA PHE A 121 -5.06 -7.82 16.67
C PHE A 121 -6.46 -8.45 16.67
N GLY A 122 -7.01 -8.81 15.50
CA GLY A 122 -8.34 -9.43 15.37
C GLY A 122 -9.42 -8.64 16.10
N ASP A 123 -10.18 -9.31 16.96
CA ASP A 123 -11.26 -8.73 17.77
C ASP A 123 -10.78 -7.66 18.77
N LYS A 124 -9.48 -7.63 19.07
CA LYS A 124 -8.87 -6.63 19.98
C LYS A 124 -8.47 -5.36 19.24
N ALA A 125 -8.61 -5.30 17.92
CA ALA A 125 -8.28 -4.11 17.15
C ALA A 125 -9.21 -2.95 17.57
N PRO A 126 -8.65 -1.80 17.99
CA PRO A 126 -9.48 -0.65 18.33
C PRO A 126 -10.17 -0.09 17.08
N PRO A 127 -11.33 0.56 17.22
CA PRO A 127 -11.97 1.22 16.09
C PRO A 127 -11.07 2.32 15.55
N LEU A 128 -11.19 2.55 14.24
CA LEU A 128 -10.45 3.60 13.55
C LEU A 128 -10.75 4.98 14.18
N PRO A 129 -9.73 5.76 14.57
CA PRO A 129 -9.95 7.09 15.13
C PRO A 129 -10.69 8.00 14.13
N PRO A 130 -11.52 8.94 14.63
CA PRO A 130 -12.15 9.94 13.80
C PRO A 130 -11.11 10.71 12.97
N ARG A 131 -11.42 11.03 11.70
CA ARG A 131 -10.46 11.67 10.77
C ARG A 131 -9.75 12.88 11.38
N ARG A 132 -10.48 13.75 12.08
CA ARG A 132 -9.95 14.97 12.73
C ARG A 132 -8.99 14.69 13.91
N ARG A 133 -9.02 13.49 14.49
CA ARG A 133 -8.18 13.07 15.63
C ARG A 133 -7.20 11.95 15.27
N ARG A 134 -7.06 11.63 13.98
CA ARG A 134 -6.24 10.51 13.51
C ARG A 134 -4.74 10.82 13.48
N SER A 135 -4.29 12.03 13.78
CA SER A 135 -2.84 12.33 13.78
C SER A 135 -2.10 11.64 14.94
N PRO A 136 -0.79 11.36 14.82
CA PRO A 136 0.04 10.81 15.90
C PRO A 136 -0.06 11.58 17.22
N LYS A 137 -0.19 12.91 17.17
CA LYS A 137 -0.35 13.77 18.35
C LYS A 137 -1.65 13.52 19.11
N HIS A 138 -2.73 13.22 18.40
CA HIS A 138 -4.08 13.12 18.97
C HIS A 138 -4.49 11.67 19.28
N ALA A 139 -3.87 10.68 18.64
CA ALA A 139 -4.13 9.26 18.85
C ALA A 139 -2.84 8.43 18.98
N PRO A 140 -1.92 8.77 19.93
CA PRO A 140 -0.60 8.13 20.01
C PRO A 140 -0.68 6.62 20.28
N LYS A 141 -1.67 6.18 21.08
CA LYS A 141 -1.90 4.75 21.36
C LYS A 141 -2.28 3.98 20.10
N TYR A 142 -3.07 4.56 19.21
CA TYR A 142 -3.44 3.93 17.94
C TYR A 142 -2.22 3.83 17.03
N TRP A 143 -1.43 4.89 16.91
CA TRP A 143 -0.23 4.88 16.07
C TRP A 143 0.83 3.90 16.53
N LYS A 144 0.97 3.68 17.83
CA LYS A 144 1.82 2.60 18.35
C LYS A 144 1.37 1.22 17.83
N LEU A 145 0.06 0.95 17.82
CA LEU A 145 -0.47 -0.29 17.26
C LEU A 145 -0.26 -0.40 15.75
N VAL A 146 -0.36 0.72 15.03
CA VAL A 146 -0.05 0.74 13.59
C VAL A 146 1.43 0.41 13.36
N GLU A 147 2.35 1.00 14.13
CA GLU A 147 3.79 0.70 14.03
C GLU A 147 4.09 -0.78 14.32
N ASP A 148 3.41 -1.37 15.31
CA ASP A 148 3.58 -2.79 15.65
C ASP A 148 2.97 -3.71 14.57
N ALA A 149 1.89 -3.27 13.90
CA ALA A 149 1.14 -4.07 12.94
C ALA A 149 1.57 -3.92 11.47
N VAL A 150 2.19 -2.80 11.07
CA VAL A 150 2.68 -2.62 9.69
C VAL A 150 3.87 -3.56 9.44
N PHE A 151 4.05 -4.00 8.19
CA PHE A 151 5.23 -4.80 7.87
C PHE A 151 6.48 -3.91 7.86
N PRO A 152 7.57 -4.28 8.55
CA PRO A 152 8.71 -3.39 8.67
C PRO A 152 9.39 -3.17 7.32
N ILE A 153 9.56 -1.90 6.98
CA ILE A 153 10.24 -1.45 5.76
C ILE A 153 11.75 -1.44 6.02
N GLY A 154 12.54 -1.87 5.03
CA GLY A 154 13.99 -1.76 5.05
C GLY A 154 14.70 -2.72 6.01
N ARG A 155 13.98 -3.65 6.64
CA ARG A 155 14.55 -4.68 7.52
C ARG A 155 14.09 -6.07 7.09
N GLY A 156 15.04 -7.00 6.91
CA GLY A 156 14.71 -8.40 6.67
C GLY A 156 14.00 -8.98 7.88
N ARG A 157 12.78 -9.48 7.69
CA ARG A 157 11.98 -10.14 8.72
C ARG A 157 11.64 -11.56 8.32
N GLU A 158 11.77 -12.48 9.28
CA GLU A 158 11.17 -13.80 9.19
C GLU A 158 9.65 -13.68 9.11
N LEU A 159 9.04 -14.47 8.21
CA LEU A 159 7.60 -14.59 8.04
C LEU A 159 7.13 -15.68 8.98
N VAL A 160 6.39 -15.29 10.01
CA VAL A 160 5.95 -16.21 11.07
C VAL A 160 4.60 -16.79 10.71
N ASP A 161 3.68 -15.92 10.28
CA ASP A 161 2.38 -16.31 9.75
C ASP A 161 2.33 -15.86 8.29
N VAL A 162 2.49 -16.80 7.37
CA VAL A 162 2.63 -16.52 5.94
C VAL A 162 1.44 -15.71 5.42
N ASP A 163 0.20 -16.07 5.78
CA ASP A 163 -0.99 -15.40 5.25
C ASP A 163 -1.14 -13.98 5.80
N THR A 164 -0.94 -13.83 7.11
CA THR A 164 -1.02 -12.52 7.78
C THR A 164 0.12 -11.61 7.34
N ASP A 165 1.35 -12.11 7.33
CA ASP A 165 2.53 -11.32 6.97
C ASP A 165 2.53 -10.94 5.49
N LEU A 166 2.08 -11.83 4.59
CA LEU A 166 1.87 -11.48 3.18
C LEU A 166 0.85 -10.36 3.00
N GLN A 167 -0.28 -10.40 3.72
CA GLN A 167 -1.25 -9.32 3.68
C GLN A 167 -0.67 -8.01 4.19
N ARG A 168 0.07 -8.04 5.31
CA ARG A 168 0.76 -6.87 5.85
C ARG A 168 1.77 -6.30 4.85
N ILE A 169 2.50 -7.15 4.13
CA ILE A 169 3.43 -6.76 3.06
C ILE A 169 2.70 -6.03 1.95
N VAL A 170 1.55 -6.54 1.50
CA VAL A 170 0.77 -5.91 0.44
C VAL A 170 0.23 -4.55 0.88
N TRP A 171 -0.36 -4.44 2.08
CA TRP A 171 -0.82 -3.16 2.60
C TRP A 171 0.32 -2.14 2.73
N THR A 172 1.49 -2.58 3.19
CA THR A 172 2.69 -1.74 3.28
C THR A 172 3.16 -1.32 1.88
N THR A 173 3.06 -2.20 0.89
CA THR A 173 3.40 -1.90 -0.50
C THR A 173 2.46 -0.86 -1.10
N ILE A 174 1.14 -1.00 -0.90
CA ILE A 174 0.16 0.00 -1.34
C ILE A 174 0.46 1.36 -0.72
N TYR A 175 0.76 1.39 0.59
CA TYR A 175 1.19 2.61 1.28
C TYR A 175 2.43 3.24 0.66
N MET A 176 3.48 2.45 0.39
CA MET A 176 4.72 2.93 -0.23
C MET A 176 4.48 3.49 -1.62
N VAL A 177 3.64 2.84 -2.43
CA VAL A 177 3.25 3.34 -3.75
C VAL A 177 2.56 4.69 -3.61
N LEU A 178 1.57 4.82 -2.73
CA LEU A 178 0.83 6.09 -2.52
C LEU A 178 1.72 7.21 -1.95
N MET A 179 2.70 6.89 -1.12
CA MET A 179 3.64 7.87 -0.57
C MET A 179 4.75 8.25 -1.55
N GLY A 180 5.10 7.39 -2.50
CA GLY A 180 6.06 7.73 -3.57
C GLY A 180 5.52 8.74 -4.59
N TYR A 181 4.19 8.93 -4.62
CA TYR A 181 3.49 9.92 -5.46
C TYR A 181 3.17 11.25 -4.74
N ARG A 182 3.66 11.45 -3.51
CA ARG A 182 3.54 12.72 -2.76
C ARG A 182 4.84 13.51 -2.82
#